data_AF-A0AAD3ZUG5-F1
#
_entry.id   AF-A0AAD3ZUG5-F1
#
_cell.length_a   1.000
_cell.length_b   1.000
_cell.length_c   1.000
_cell.angle_alpha   90.00
_cell.angle_beta   90.00
_cell.angle_gamma   90.00
#
_symmetry.space_group_name_H-M   'P 1'
#
loop_
_entity.id
_entity.type
_entity.pdbx_description
1 polymer ?
#
loop_
_entity_poly.entity_id
_entity_poly.type
_entity_poly.pdbx_seq_one_letter_code
_entity_poly.pdbx_strand_id
1 'polypeptide(L)'
;MSKLHRIWITLSFWLLAAHALRFGYVGACIVLALLPGLLLLSQTVITKILQIGLFAGAFFWIYTTYGMLNMRLAMGGDWERMFAIMSGVIVFTLYSACICDEASHSHKPIK
;
A
#
# COMPACT_ATOMS: atom_id res chain seq x y z
N MET A 1 -8.74 7.42 -14.77
CA MET A 1 -8.97 6.75 -13.46
C MET A 1 -10.38 7.00 -12.94
N SER A 2 -11.16 5.94 -12.69
CA SER A 2 -12.48 6.06 -12.05
C SER A 2 -12.36 6.48 -10.57
N LYS A 3 -13.45 6.97 -9.96
CA LYS A 3 -13.48 7.34 -8.53
C LYS A 3 -13.14 6.15 -7.62
N LEU A 4 -13.57 4.94 -8.00
CA LEU A 4 -13.30 3.72 -7.26
C LEU A 4 -11.78 3.45 -7.15
N HIS A 5 -11.04 3.52 -8.26
CA HIS A 5 -9.59 3.28 -8.26
C HIS A 5 -8.82 4.21 -7.32
N ARG A 6 -9.23 5.49 -7.23
CA ARG A 6 -8.62 6.44 -6.28
C ARG A 6 -8.82 6.02 -4.84
N ILE A 7 -10.02 5.53 -4.50
CA ILE A 7 -10.36 5.08 -3.14
C ILE A 7 -9.46 3.91 -2.73
N TRP A 8 -9.24 2.94 -3.62
CA TRP A 8 -8.41 1.76 -3.31
C TRP A 8 -6.95 2.12 -3.03
N ILE A 9 -6.39 3.01 -3.85
CA ILE A 9 -5.02 3.53 -3.64
C ILE A 9 -4.92 4.31 -2.32
N THR A 10 -5.88 5.21 -2.05
CA THR A 10 -5.90 5.97 -0.80
C THR A 10 -5.98 5.07 0.43
N LEU A 11 -6.85 4.05 0.41
CA LEU A 11 -6.98 3.10 1.50
C LEU A 11 -5.70 2.31 1.73
N SER A 12 -4.99 1.90 0.67
CA SER A 12 -3.70 1.21 0.79
C SER A 12 -2.65 2.07 1.48
N PHE A 13 -2.55 3.35 1.12
CA PHE A 13 -1.64 4.30 1.78
C PHE A 13 -2.02 4.56 3.24
N TRP A 14 -3.32 4.64 3.54
CA TRP A 14 -3.80 4.85 4.90
C TRP A 14 -3.57 3.64 5.80
N LEU A 15 -3.66 2.41 5.28
CA LEU A 15 -3.25 1.21 6.03
C LEU A 15 -1.77 1.27 6.43
N LEU A 16 -0.90 1.69 5.50
CA LEU A 16 0.52 1.92 5.78
C LEU A 16 0.72 3.03 6.84
N ALA A 17 0.00 4.14 6.71
CA ALA A 17 0.07 5.25 7.67
C ALA A 17 -0.37 4.84 9.08
N ALA A 18 -1.48 4.10 9.20
CA ALA A 18 -1.99 3.58 10.46
C ALA A 18 -0.98 2.62 11.11
N HIS A 19 -0.30 1.80 10.31
CA HIS A 19 0.78 0.97 10.80
C HIS A 19 1.95 1.79 11.33
N ALA A 20 2.41 2.80 10.58
CA ALA A 20 3.46 3.70 11.05
C ALA A 20 3.09 4.37 12.38
N LEU A 21 1.83 4.79 12.53
CA LEU A 21 1.31 5.37 13.77
C LEU A 21 1.35 4.37 14.94
N ARG A 22 1.01 3.10 14.71
CA ARG A 22 1.08 2.04 15.73
C ARG A 22 2.48 1.88 16.33
N PHE A 23 3.52 2.09 15.54
CA PHE A 23 4.91 2.03 15.98
C PHE A 23 5.49 3.38 16.42
N GLY A 24 4.66 4.43 16.50
CA GLY A 24 5.09 5.77 16.94
C GLY A 24 5.81 6.60 15.87
N TYR A 25 5.87 6.13 14.62
CA TYR A 25 6.48 6.87 13.51
C TYR A 25 5.53 7.93 12.94
N VAL A 26 5.26 8.98 13.74
CA VAL A 26 4.29 10.03 13.40
C VAL A 26 4.65 10.75 12.09
N GLY A 27 5.94 11.03 11.85
CA GLY A 27 6.39 11.66 10.61
C GLY A 27 6.06 10.84 9.36
N ALA A 28 6.35 9.53 9.40
CA ALA A 28 6.01 8.61 8.31
C ALA A 28 4.49 8.49 8.12
N CYS A 29 3.72 8.45 9.21
CA CYS A 29 2.26 8.45 9.17
C CYS A 29 1.71 9.65 8.39
N ILE A 30 2.18 10.87 8.71
CA ILE A 30 1.71 12.10 8.04
C ILE A 30 2.05 12.05 6.54
N VAL A 31 3.29 11.69 6.20
CA VAL A 31 3.72 11.59 4.80
C VAL A 31 2.86 10.59 4.03
N LEU A 32 2.67 9.38 4.58
CA LEU A 32 1.86 8.32 3.95
C LEU A 32 0.38 8.68 3.85
N ALA A 33 -0.18 9.39 4.84
CA ALA A 33 -1.57 9.83 4.84
C ALA A 33 -1.85 10.90 3.76
N LEU A 34 -0.88 11.77 3.50
CA LEU A 34 -0.98 12.86 2.52
C LEU A 34 -0.58 12.44 1.10
N LEU A 35 0.28 11.41 0.96
CA LEU A 35 0.73 10.88 -0.33
C LEU A 35 -0.40 10.66 -1.35
N PRO A 36 -1.54 10.01 -1.03
CA PRO A 36 -2.61 9.81 -2.00
C PRO A 36 -3.27 11.12 -2.47
N GLY A 37 -3.11 12.23 -1.75
CA GLY A 37 -3.55 13.56 -2.19
C GLY A 37 -2.85 14.03 -3.47
N LEU A 38 -1.64 13.52 -3.74
CA LEU A 38 -0.90 13.79 -4.97
C LEU A 38 -1.61 13.24 -6.23
N LEU A 39 -2.55 12.29 -6.09
CA LEU A 39 -3.37 11.79 -7.20
C LEU A 39 -4.22 12.90 -7.86
N LEU A 40 -4.44 14.02 -7.18
CA LEU A 40 -5.16 15.18 -7.72
C LEU A 40 -4.35 15.97 -8.75
N LEU A 41 -3.02 15.88 -8.70
CA LEU A 41 -2.13 16.64 -9.59
C LEU A 41 -1.95 15.98 -10.97
N SER A 42 -2.52 14.79 -11.19
CA SER A 42 -2.65 14.10 -12.48
C SER A 42 -1.38 13.93 -13.34
N GLN A 43 -0.18 14.15 -12.78
CA GLN A 43 1.07 13.99 -13.53
C GLN A 43 1.55 12.54 -13.57
N THR A 44 2.02 12.09 -14.73
CA THR A 44 2.53 10.73 -14.95
C THR A 44 3.66 10.36 -13.97
N VAL A 45 4.58 11.28 -13.71
CA VAL A 45 5.68 11.08 -12.75
C VAL A 45 5.15 10.80 -11.34
N ILE A 46 4.16 11.58 -10.90
CA ILE A 46 3.54 11.42 -9.58
C ILE A 46 2.86 10.05 -9.48
N THR A 47 2.13 9.62 -10.51
CA THR A 47 1.49 8.30 -10.49
C THR A 47 2.51 7.16 -10.40
N LYS A 48 3.67 7.28 -11.05
CA LYS A 48 4.73 6.28 -10.94
C LYS A 48 5.40 6.26 -9.56
N ILE A 49 5.59 7.41 -8.93
CA ILE A 49 6.10 7.47 -7.55
C ILE A 49 5.14 6.75 -6.59
N LEU A 50 3.83 7.01 -6.70
CA LEU A 50 2.82 6.37 -5.88
C LEU A 50 2.77 4.85 -6.13
N GLN A 51 2.86 4.43 -7.39
CA GLN A 51 2.93 3.01 -7.77
C GLN A 51 4.13 2.30 -7.13
N ILE A 52 5.33 2.88 -7.24
CA ILE A 52 6.54 2.32 -6.61
C ILE A 52 6.35 2.24 -5.09
N GLY A 53 5.76 3.28 -4.48
CA GLY A 53 5.42 3.30 -3.06
C GLY A 53 4.46 2.18 -2.64
N LEU A 54 3.47 1.86 -3.47
CA LEU A 54 2.53 0.76 -3.21
C LEU A 54 3.21 -0.61 -3.32
N PHE A 55 4.07 -0.82 -4.33
CA PHE A 55 4.86 -2.06 -4.41
C PHE A 55 5.79 -2.22 -3.19
N ALA A 56 6.51 -1.15 -2.81
CA ALA A 56 7.31 -1.16 -1.60
C ALA A 56 6.47 -1.46 -0.35
N GLY A 57 5.26 -0.90 -0.26
CA GLY A 57 4.31 -1.19 0.80
C GLY A 57 3.85 -2.64 0.83
N ALA A 58 3.62 -3.26 -0.33
CA ALA A 58 3.28 -4.68 -0.41
C ALA A 58 4.45 -5.57 0.09
N PHE A 59 5.69 -5.26 -0.32
CA PHE A 59 6.87 -5.96 0.21
C PHE A 59 7.03 -5.77 1.71
N PHE A 60 6.77 -4.56 2.21
CA PHE A 60 6.75 -4.28 3.63
C PHE A 60 5.74 -5.17 4.36
N TRP A 61 4.52 -5.30 3.82
CA TRP A 61 3.51 -6.20 4.40
C TRP A 61 3.93 -7.67 4.40
N ILE A 62 4.58 -8.15 3.34
CA ILE A 62 5.15 -9.50 3.30
C ILE A 62 6.15 -9.69 4.43
N TYR A 63 7.08 -8.75 4.59
CA TYR A 63 8.08 -8.79 5.66
C TYR A 63 7.44 -8.77 7.07
N THR A 64 6.48 -7.87 7.30
CA THR A 64 5.74 -7.80 8.58
C THR A 64 4.97 -9.09 8.86
N THR A 65 4.32 -9.66 7.84
CA THR A 65 3.54 -10.91 7.97
C THR A 65 4.46 -12.07 8.35
N TYR A 66 5.61 -12.18 7.69
CA TYR A 66 6.61 -13.20 8.02
C TYR A 66 7.09 -13.09 9.47
N GLY A 67 7.39 -11.88 9.95
CA GLY A 67 7.75 -11.64 11.35
C GLY A 67 6.66 -12.05 12.34
N MET A 68 5.40 -11.66 12.07
CA MET A 68 4.26 -12.02 12.92
C MET A 68 3.96 -13.52 12.90
N LEU A 69 4.12 -14.17 11.76
CA LEU A 69 3.94 -15.61 11.60
C LEU A 69 4.95 -16.38 12.46
N ASN A 70 6.24 -16.05 12.35
CA ASN A 70 7.28 -16.70 13.14
C ASN A 70 7.06 -16.52 14.64
N MET A 71 6.70 -15.31 15.08
CA MET A 71 6.40 -15.05 16.49
C MET A 71 5.23 -15.93 16.99
N ARG A 72 4.14 -16.02 16.22
CA ARG A 72 2.96 -16.81 16.63
C ARG A 72 3.22 -18.30 16.61
N LEU A 73 3.94 -18.81 15.61
CA LEU A 73 4.35 -20.21 15.56
C LEU A 73 5.22 -20.58 16.77
N ALA A 74 6.20 -19.73 17.13
CA ALA A 74 7.06 -19.94 18.29
C ALA A 74 6.28 -19.93 19.62
N MET A 75 5.19 -19.16 19.69
CA MET A 75 4.32 -19.08 20.87
C MET A 75 3.19 -20.12 20.89
N GLY A 76 3.09 -20.99 19.86
CA GLY A 76 1.97 -21.93 19.72
C GLY A 76 0.60 -21.26 19.55
N GLY A 77 0.56 -20.00 19.10
CA GLY A 77 -0.67 -19.22 18.94
C GLY A 77 -1.38 -19.45 17.62
N ASP A 78 -2.67 -19.13 17.56
CA ASP A 78 -3.44 -19.14 16.31
C ASP A 78 -2.86 -18.13 15.31
N TRP A 79 -2.30 -18.65 14.21
CA TRP A 79 -1.65 -17.88 13.16
C TRP A 79 -2.46 -17.87 11.86
N GLU A 80 -3.36 -18.83 11.65
CA GLU A 80 -4.08 -19.03 10.39
C GLU A 80 -4.95 -17.81 10.07
N ARG A 81 -5.72 -17.34 11.06
CA ARG A 81 -6.58 -16.15 10.91
C ARG A 81 -5.76 -14.90 10.57
N MET A 82 -4.64 -14.70 11.26
CA MET A 82 -3.75 -13.56 11.04
C MET A 82 -3.11 -13.62 9.64
N PHE A 83 -2.65 -14.81 9.22
CA PHE A 83 -2.07 -15.03 7.91
C PHE A 83 -3.08 -14.78 6.77
N ALA A 84 -4.32 -15.23 6.93
CA ALA A 84 -5.39 -14.98 5.96
C ALA A 84 -5.70 -13.49 5.79
N ILE A 85 -5.83 -12.76 6.90
CA ILE A 85 -6.07 -11.30 6.88
C ILE A 85 -4.90 -10.57 6.20
N MET A 86 -3.68 -10.87 6.61
CA MET A 86 -2.49 -10.19 6.08
C MET A 86 -2.25 -10.50 4.61
N SER A 87 -2.53 -11.73 4.17
CA SER A 87 -2.52 -12.08 2.74
C SER A 87 -3.53 -11.24 1.96
N GLY A 88 -4.72 -11.02 2.51
CA GLY A 88 -5.70 -10.09 1.95
C GLY A 88 -5.16 -8.66 1.84
N VAL A 89 -4.48 -8.14 2.87
CA VAL A 89 -3.85 -6.81 2.85
C VAL A 89 -2.76 -6.72 1.78
N ILE A 90 -1.92 -7.75 1.63
CA ILE A 90 -0.87 -7.82 0.60
C ILE A 90 -1.49 -7.79 -0.80
N VAL A 91 -2.47 -8.66 -1.08
CA VAL A 91 -3.15 -8.72 -2.38
C VAL A 91 -3.86 -7.40 -2.69
N PHE A 92 -4.53 -6.80 -1.71
CA PHE A 92 -5.20 -5.51 -1.86
C PHE A 92 -4.21 -4.37 -2.22
N THR A 93 -3.04 -4.36 -1.57
CA THR A 93 -1.99 -3.36 -1.83
C THR A 93 -1.36 -3.57 -3.21
N LEU A 94 -1.07 -4.81 -3.61
CA LEU A 94 -0.57 -5.16 -4.95
C LEU A 94 -1.56 -4.80 -6.05
N TYR A 95 -2.84 -5.13 -5.86
CA TYR A 95 -3.89 -4.80 -6.81
C TYR A 95 -4.02 -3.27 -7.00
N SER A 96 -3.92 -2.51 -5.90
CA SER A 96 -3.89 -1.05 -5.96
C SER A 96 -2.68 -0.51 -6.73
N ALA A 97 -1.52 -1.18 -6.64
CA ALA A 97 -0.33 -0.84 -7.41
C ALA A 97 -0.52 -1.10 -8.92
N CYS A 98 -1.10 -2.24 -9.30
CA CYS A 98 -1.41 -2.58 -10.69
C CYS A 98 -2.39 -1.58 -11.33
N ILE A 99 -3.46 -1.21 -10.61
CA ILE A 99 -4.40 -0.19 -11.07
C ILE A 99 -3.72 1.18 -11.28
N CYS A 100 -2.75 1.51 -10.42
CA CYS A 100 -1.99 2.75 -10.54
C CYS A 100 -1.11 2.76 -11.81
N ASP A 101 -0.61 1.59 -12.24
CA ASP A 101 0.18 1.43 -13.46
C ASP A 101 -0.61 1.72 -14.73
N GLU A 102 -1.82 1.16 -14.84
CA GLU A 102 -2.72 1.34 -15.99
C GLU A 102 -3.01 2.83 -16.22
N ALA A 103 -3.15 3.60 -15.14
CA ALA A 103 -3.33 5.04 -15.20
C ALA A 103 -2.09 5.78 -15.73
N SER A 104 -0.89 5.29 -15.42
CA SER A 104 0.37 5.87 -15.89
C SER A 104 0.64 5.60 -17.37
N HIS A 105 0.17 4.46 -17.89
CA HIS A 105 0.36 4.06 -19.29
C HIS A 105 -0.62 4.71 -20.28
N SER A 106 -1.76 5.21 -19.81
CA SER A 106 -2.76 5.88 -20.66
C SER A 106 -2.35 7.27 -21.17
N HIS A 107 -1.32 7.91 -20.58
CA HIS A 107 -0.86 9.24 -20.99
C HIS A 107 0.44 9.14 -21.80
N LYS A 108 0.34 8.66 -23.04
CA LYS A 108 1.46 8.76 -24.00
C LYS A 108 1.69 10.26 -24.31
N PRO A 109 2.90 10.81 -24.15
CA PRO A 109 3.19 12.16 -24.63
C PRO A 109 3.02 12.19 -26.15
N ILE A 110 2.21 13.13 -26.64
CA ILE A 110 2.28 13.53 -28.05
C ILE A 110 3.69 14.08 -28.24
N LYS A 111 4.41 13.50 -29.20
CA LYS A 111 5.80 13.85 -29.56
C LYS A 111 5.96 15.33 -29.83
#